data_AF-A0AAE1UTJ9-F1
#
_entry.id   AF-A0AAE1UTJ9-F1
#
_cell.length_a   1.000
_cell.length_b   1.000
_cell.length_c   1.000
_cell.angle_alpha   90.00
_cell.angle_beta   90.00
_cell.angle_gamma   90.00
#
_symmetry.space_group_name_H-M   'P 1'
#
loop_
_entity.id
_entity.type
_entity.pdbx_description
1 polymer ?
#
loop_
_entity_poly.entity_id
_entity_poly.type
_entity_poly.pdbx_seq_one_letter_code
_entity_poly.pdbx_strand_id
1 'polypeptide(L)'
;MLDARQLGLKLLANVTYGYTAAGFSGRMPCIDLADSIISKARETLINSINFINNNEEKFGGKVIYGDTDSMFVEFNSDISFEKAFENAQKLCELITLSNPNPVKLKLEKIYTKCVLLSKKRYAGYAYETPEQEKPKFEAKGFEISFGILKKLVASFVELVVEQKKIVAGVVAVE
;
A
#
# COMPACT_ATOMS: atom_id res chain seq x y z
N MET A 1 0.60 -18.27 16.69
CA MET A 1 -0.39 -19.24 16.18
C MET A 1 -1.50 -18.56 15.37
N LEU A 2 -2.02 -17.41 15.80
CA LEU A 2 -3.06 -16.65 15.09
C LEU A 2 -2.59 -16.14 13.72
N ASP A 3 -1.41 -15.53 13.64
CA ASP A 3 -0.86 -15.02 12.37
C ASP A 3 -0.68 -16.13 11.33
N ALA A 4 -0.20 -17.31 11.75
CA ALA A 4 -0.04 -18.46 10.87
C ALA A 4 -1.40 -18.97 10.33
N ARG A 5 -2.45 -18.93 11.16
CA ARG A 5 -3.81 -19.28 10.72
C ARG A 5 -4.35 -18.26 9.73
N GLN A 6 -4.19 -16.97 10.00
CA GLN A 6 -4.59 -15.89 9.09
C GLN A 6 -3.87 -16.01 7.75
N LEU A 7 -2.55 -16.24 7.78
CA LEU A 7 -1.75 -16.43 6.58
C LEU A 7 -2.19 -17.67 5.79
N GLY A 8 -2.50 -18.77 6.47
CA GLY A 8 -3.04 -19.99 5.84
C GLY A 8 -4.37 -19.74 5.13
N LEU A 9 -5.30 -19.01 5.75
CA LEU A 9 -6.57 -18.63 5.13
C LEU A 9 -6.38 -17.70 3.93
N LYS A 10 -5.46 -16.71 4.03
CA LYS A 10 -5.10 -15.83 2.91
C LYS A 10 -4.52 -16.62 1.74
N LEU A 11 -3.65 -17.59 2.03
CA LEU A 11 -3.06 -18.46 1.00
C LEU A 11 -4.14 -19.30 0.29
N LEU A 12 -5.07 -19.90 1.05
CA LEU A 12 -6.18 -20.67 0.47
C LEU A 12 -7.04 -19.82 -0.48
N ALA A 13 -7.38 -18.59 -0.08
CA ALA A 13 -8.13 -17.66 -0.92
C ALA A 13 -7.36 -17.32 -2.21
N ASN A 14 -6.07 -16.98 -2.10
CA ASN A 14 -5.23 -16.63 -3.24
C ASN A 14 -5.05 -17.81 -4.21
N VAL A 15 -4.87 -19.03 -3.69
CA VAL A 15 -4.74 -20.24 -4.52
C VAL A 15 -6.07 -20.58 -5.21
N THR A 16 -7.22 -20.32 -4.56
CA THR A 16 -8.54 -20.56 -5.16
C THR A 16 -8.74 -19.72 -6.42
N TYR A 17 -8.39 -18.43 -6.38
CA TYR A 17 -8.36 -17.60 -7.58
C TYR A 17 -7.30 -18.08 -8.58
N GLY A 18 -6.08 -18.39 -8.12
CA GLY A 18 -4.99 -18.84 -9.01
C GLY A 18 -5.31 -20.15 -9.76
N TYR A 19 -6.18 -21.00 -9.19
CA TYR A 19 -6.62 -22.23 -9.82
C TYR A 19 -7.42 -21.99 -11.11
N THR A 20 -8.19 -20.88 -11.20
CA THR A 20 -8.95 -20.57 -12.42
C THR A 20 -8.04 -20.25 -13.60
N ALA A 21 -6.83 -19.73 -13.34
CA ALA A 21 -5.81 -19.44 -14.34
C ALA A 21 -4.86 -20.62 -14.64
N ALA A 22 -5.00 -21.77 -13.97
CA ALA A 22 -4.04 -22.88 -14.02
C ALA A 22 -4.14 -23.71 -15.32
N GLY A 23 -3.81 -23.12 -16.47
CA GLY A 23 -3.94 -23.77 -17.79
C GLY A 23 -2.99 -24.95 -18.06
N PHE A 24 -1.81 -24.99 -17.42
CA PHE A 24 -0.80 -26.03 -17.69
C PHE A 24 -1.02 -27.33 -16.91
N SER A 25 -1.43 -27.23 -15.64
CA SER A 25 -1.57 -28.39 -14.72
C SER A 25 -2.89 -28.42 -13.95
N GLY A 26 -3.78 -27.45 -14.18
CA GLY A 26 -5.09 -27.41 -13.55
C GLY A 26 -6.04 -28.42 -14.18
N ARG A 27 -6.94 -28.99 -13.38
CA ARG A 27 -7.91 -29.99 -13.87
C ARG A 27 -9.17 -29.35 -14.46
N MET A 28 -9.41 -28.07 -14.18
CA MET A 28 -10.59 -27.31 -14.65
C MET A 28 -10.28 -25.81 -14.68
N PRO A 29 -9.39 -25.33 -15.58
CA PRO A 29 -9.10 -23.90 -15.72
C PRO A 29 -10.27 -23.17 -16.40
N CYS A 30 -10.49 -21.92 -16.00
CA CYS A 30 -11.43 -20.99 -16.62
C CYS A 30 -10.73 -19.64 -16.76
N ILE A 31 -10.06 -19.45 -17.91
CA ILE A 31 -9.20 -18.29 -18.18
C ILE A 31 -10.04 -17.01 -18.25
N ASP A 32 -11.23 -17.06 -18.88
CA ASP A 32 -12.12 -15.91 -18.98
C ASP A 32 -12.53 -15.36 -17.60
N LEU A 33 -12.73 -16.25 -16.63
CA LEU A 33 -13.01 -15.86 -15.25
C LEU A 33 -11.79 -15.21 -14.59
N ALA A 34 -10.60 -15.78 -14.77
CA ALA A 34 -9.37 -15.21 -14.24
C ALA A 34 -9.10 -13.79 -14.80
N ASP A 35 -9.25 -13.62 -16.12
CA ASP A 35 -9.07 -12.33 -16.79
C ASP A 35 -10.11 -11.30 -16.35
N SER A 36 -11.37 -11.73 -16.18
CA SER A 36 -12.44 -10.86 -15.66
C SER A 36 -12.12 -10.35 -14.25
N ILE A 37 -11.60 -11.21 -13.36
CA ILE A 37 -11.20 -10.84 -12.00
C ILE A 37 -10.06 -9.82 -12.04
N ILE A 38 -9.00 -10.09 -12.80
CA ILE A 38 -7.83 -9.19 -12.92
C ILE A 38 -8.24 -7.84 -13.50
N SER A 39 -9.08 -7.85 -14.54
CA SER A 39 -9.58 -6.63 -15.17
C SER A 39 -10.36 -5.78 -14.17
N LYS A 40 -11.28 -6.39 -13.42
CA LYS A 40 -12.09 -5.65 -12.43
C LYS A 40 -11.24 -5.13 -11.28
N ALA A 41 -10.28 -5.91 -10.79
CA ALA A 41 -9.36 -5.47 -9.74
C ALA A 41 -8.53 -4.24 -10.18
N ARG A 42 -8.01 -4.27 -11.42
CA ARG A 42 -7.29 -3.13 -12.00
C ARG A 42 -8.19 -1.90 -12.16
N GLU A 43 -9.42 -2.09 -12.63
CA GLU A 43 -10.40 -1.02 -12.76
C GLU A 43 -10.68 -0.35 -11.41
N THR A 44 -10.92 -1.13 -10.35
CA THR A 44 -11.12 -0.63 -8.99
C THR A 44 -9.93 0.19 -8.48
N LEU A 45 -8.70 -0.28 -8.72
CA LEU A 45 -7.50 0.46 -8.34
C LEU A 45 -7.37 1.78 -9.13
N ILE A 46 -7.60 1.77 -10.45
CA ILE A 46 -7.54 2.99 -11.28
C ILE A 46 -8.61 3.99 -10.87
N ASN A 47 -9.83 3.53 -10.59
CA ASN A 47 -10.92 4.38 -10.11
C ASN A 47 -10.57 5.04 -8.77
N SER A 48 -9.93 4.29 -7.87
CA SER A 48 -9.44 4.82 -6.59
C SER A 48 -8.34 5.87 -6.78
N ILE A 49 -7.41 5.64 -7.72
CA ILE A 49 -6.36 6.61 -8.07
C ILE A 49 -6.97 7.89 -8.61
N ASN A 50 -7.89 7.77 -9.56
CA ASN A 50 -8.56 8.90 -10.18
C ASN A 50 -9.37 9.68 -9.14
N PHE A 51 -10.04 8.99 -8.22
CA PHE A 51 -10.78 9.63 -7.13
C PHE A 51 -9.88 10.48 -6.23
N ILE A 52 -8.72 9.96 -5.83
CA ILE A 52 -7.75 10.70 -4.99
C ILE A 52 -7.20 11.90 -5.75
N ASN A 53 -6.71 11.69 -6.98
CA ASN A 53 -6.12 12.76 -7.78
C ASN A 53 -7.13 13.86 -8.12
N ASN A 54 -8.40 13.53 -8.36
CA ASN A 54 -9.44 14.52 -8.62
C ASN A 54 -9.85 15.31 -7.36
N ASN A 55 -9.53 14.82 -6.16
CA ASN A 55 -9.80 15.50 -4.89
C ASN A 55 -8.49 15.99 -4.22
N GLU A 56 -7.43 16.19 -4.99
CA GLU A 56 -6.12 16.63 -4.50
C GLU A 56 -6.23 17.95 -3.73
N GLU A 57 -6.98 18.94 -4.21
CA GLU A 57 -7.17 20.22 -3.51
C GLU A 57 -7.90 20.08 -2.16
N LYS A 58 -8.78 19.08 -2.04
CA LYS A 58 -9.62 18.89 -0.86
C LYS A 58 -8.90 18.13 0.25
N PHE A 59 -8.14 17.09 -0.11
CA PHE A 59 -7.42 16.23 0.85
C PHE A 59 -5.92 16.51 0.91
N GLY A 60 -5.41 17.31 -0.02
CA GLY A 60 -4.02 17.72 -0.14
C GLY A 60 -3.06 16.56 -0.39
N GLY A 61 -3.49 15.59 -1.20
CA GLY A 61 -2.69 14.41 -1.49
C GLY A 61 -2.87 13.86 -2.91
N LYS A 62 -1.78 13.33 -3.45
CA LYS A 62 -1.68 12.82 -4.82
C LYS A 62 -1.08 11.42 -4.84
N VAL A 63 -1.57 10.54 -5.71
CA VAL A 63 -1.00 9.19 -5.84
C VAL A 63 0.34 9.24 -6.58
N ILE A 64 1.40 8.75 -5.93
CA ILE A 64 2.76 8.67 -6.50
C ILE A 64 3.19 7.26 -6.88
N TYR A 65 2.54 6.23 -6.30
CA TYR A 65 2.85 4.84 -6.58
C TYR A 65 1.63 3.96 -6.38
N GLY A 66 1.51 2.90 -7.19
CA GLY A 66 0.49 1.87 -7.06
C GLY A 66 1.04 0.50 -7.44
N ASP A 67 0.75 -0.51 -6.63
CA ASP A 67 1.15 -1.92 -6.85
C ASP A 67 -0.01 -2.82 -6.48
N THR A 68 -0.64 -3.43 -7.49
CA THR A 68 -1.76 -4.40 -7.45
C THR A 68 -2.98 -4.05 -6.59
N ASP A 69 -2.76 -3.95 -5.29
CA ASP A 69 -3.67 -3.84 -4.17
C ASP A 69 -3.20 -2.75 -3.19
N SER A 70 -2.23 -1.92 -3.56
CA SER A 70 -1.72 -0.86 -2.68
C SER A 70 -1.43 0.41 -3.45
N MET A 71 -1.59 1.54 -2.79
CA MET A 71 -1.30 2.85 -3.35
C MET A 71 -0.62 3.77 -2.32
N PHE A 72 0.24 4.63 -2.81
CA PHE A 72 0.98 5.59 -2.01
C PHE A 72 0.49 6.97 -2.40
N VAL A 73 0.00 7.69 -1.39
CA VAL A 73 -0.51 9.05 -1.51
C VAL A 73 0.53 9.96 -0.86
N GLU A 74 1.17 10.80 -1.65
CA GLU A 74 2.00 11.88 -1.14
C GLU A 74 1.10 13.00 -0.66
N PHE A 75 1.23 13.37 0.61
CA PHE A 75 0.52 14.53 1.17
C PHE A 75 1.42 15.77 1.11
N ASN A 76 0.79 16.93 0.93
CA ASN A 76 1.52 18.19 0.86
C ASN A 76 2.26 18.49 2.18
N SER A 77 3.42 19.15 2.06
CA SER A 77 4.33 19.40 3.19
C SER A 77 3.77 20.32 4.29
N ASP A 78 2.71 21.05 4.00
CA ASP A 78 1.98 21.95 4.90
C ASP A 78 0.94 21.23 5.78
N ILE A 79 0.66 19.95 5.50
CA ILE A 79 -0.29 19.16 6.27
C ILE A 79 0.40 18.57 7.50
N SER A 80 -0.21 18.76 8.68
CA SER A 80 0.27 18.12 9.90
C SER A 80 0.10 16.61 9.84
N PHE A 81 0.97 15.89 10.53
CA PHE A 81 0.94 14.42 10.57
C PHE A 81 -0.43 13.86 11.01
N GLU A 82 -1.04 14.43 12.03
CA GLU A 82 -2.38 14.06 12.52
C GLU A 82 -3.46 14.26 11.43
N LYS A 83 -3.40 15.39 10.72
CA LYS A 83 -4.34 15.70 9.65
C LYS A 83 -4.14 14.79 8.43
N ALA A 84 -2.91 14.36 8.16
CA ALA A 84 -2.63 13.36 7.13
C ALA A 84 -3.27 12.01 7.47
N PHE A 85 -3.23 11.58 8.73
CA PHE A 85 -3.96 10.39 9.21
C PHE A 85 -5.48 10.54 9.03
N GLU A 86 -6.05 11.67 9.47
CA GLU A 86 -7.48 11.93 9.35
C GLU A 86 -7.94 11.96 7.87
N ASN A 87 -7.20 12.66 7.00
CA ASN A 87 -7.50 12.73 5.58
C ASN A 87 -7.37 11.37 4.91
N ALA A 88 -6.33 10.59 5.24
CA ALA A 88 -6.15 9.24 4.70
C ALA A 88 -7.29 8.30 5.12
N GLN A 89 -7.74 8.36 6.39
CA GLN A 89 -8.90 7.58 6.85
C GLN A 89 -10.18 7.96 6.11
N LYS A 90 -10.46 9.27 5.97
CA LYS A 90 -11.62 9.75 5.20
C LYS A 90 -11.59 9.31 3.74
N LEU A 91 -10.42 9.34 3.11
CA LEU A 91 -10.25 8.83 1.75
C LEU A 91 -10.56 7.33 1.66
N CYS A 92 -10.07 6.53 2.62
CA CYS A 92 -10.37 5.11 2.70
C CYS A 92 -11.88 4.83 2.81
N GLU A 93 -12.57 5.58 3.67
CA GLU A 93 -14.02 5.45 3.86
C GLU A 93 -14.80 5.81 2.60
N LEU A 94 -14.47 6.95 1.97
CA LEU A 94 -15.14 7.40 0.75
C LEU A 94 -14.94 6.43 -0.43
N ILE A 95 -13.73 5.89 -0.59
CA ILE A 95 -13.44 4.90 -1.61
C ILE A 95 -14.12 3.57 -1.28
N THR A 96 -14.18 3.17 0.00
CA THR A 96 -14.91 1.97 0.40
C THR A 96 -16.40 2.10 0.08
N LEU A 97 -17.01 3.26 0.34
CA LEU A 97 -18.42 3.53 0.04
C LEU A 97 -18.74 3.56 -1.46
N SER A 98 -17.76 3.89 -2.31
CA SER A 98 -17.95 3.89 -3.77
C SER A 98 -17.80 2.50 -4.40
N ASN A 99 -17.35 1.50 -3.63
CA ASN A 99 -17.17 0.14 -4.09
C ASN A 99 -18.26 -0.81 -3.54
N PRO A 100 -18.59 -1.89 -4.27
CA PRO A 100 -19.57 -2.87 -3.80
C PRO A 100 -19.02 -3.67 -2.61
N ASN A 101 -19.88 -4.02 -1.66
CA ASN A 101 -19.56 -4.98 -0.61
C ASN A 101 -19.15 -6.32 -1.27
N PRO A 102 -18.02 -6.96 -0.89
CA PRO A 102 -17.20 -6.77 0.31
C PRO A 102 -15.92 -5.94 0.15
N VAL A 103 -15.74 -5.22 -0.95
CA VAL A 103 -14.50 -4.48 -1.23
C VAL A 103 -14.34 -3.32 -0.24
N LYS A 104 -13.19 -3.26 0.44
CA LYS A 104 -12.86 -2.20 1.40
C LYS A 104 -11.45 -1.69 1.14
N LEU A 105 -11.22 -0.44 1.52
CA LEU A 105 -9.91 0.19 1.52
C LEU A 105 -9.52 0.46 2.97
N LYS A 106 -8.32 0.05 3.38
CA LYS A 106 -7.88 0.13 4.77
C LYS A 106 -6.57 0.90 4.90
N LEU A 107 -6.57 1.98 5.68
CA LEU A 107 -5.32 2.61 6.05
C LEU A 107 -4.47 1.64 6.90
N GLU A 108 -3.34 1.17 6.36
CA GLU A 108 -2.39 0.35 7.10
C GLU A 108 -1.38 1.20 7.86
N LYS A 109 -0.75 2.16 7.17
CA LYS A 109 0.38 2.91 7.72
C LYS A 109 0.70 4.18 6.95
N ILE A 110 1.22 5.18 7.64
CA ILE A 110 1.79 6.37 7.03
C ILE A 110 3.30 6.33 7.17
N TYR A 111 4.01 6.61 6.08
CA TYR A 111 5.47 6.70 6.11
C TYR A 111 5.91 8.14 6.23
N THR A 112 6.75 8.42 7.21
CA THR A 112 7.59 9.61 7.20
C THR A 112 8.96 9.23 6.65
N LYS A 113 9.64 10.23 6.09
CA LYS A 113 10.96 10.07 5.49
C LYS A 113 11.07 8.86 4.54
N CYS A 114 10.19 8.79 3.55
CA CYS A 114 10.09 7.66 2.64
C CYS A 114 10.91 7.87 1.36
N VAL A 115 11.55 6.81 0.87
CA VAL A 115 12.22 6.76 -0.42
C VAL A 115 11.63 5.62 -1.25
N LEU A 116 11.10 5.96 -2.41
CA LEU A 116 10.67 5.02 -3.44
C LEU A 116 11.76 4.95 -4.50
N LEU A 117 12.41 3.78 -4.67
CA LEU A 117 13.46 3.61 -5.69
C LEU A 117 12.89 3.01 -6.98
N SER A 118 12.16 1.91 -6.86
CA SER A 118 11.55 1.22 -8.00
C SER A 118 10.31 0.45 -7.56
N LYS A 119 9.62 -0.17 -8.52
CA LYS A 119 8.55 -1.14 -8.20
C LYS A 119 9.04 -2.15 -7.17
N LYS A 120 8.25 -2.33 -6.10
CA LYS A 120 8.51 -3.22 -4.96
C LYS A 120 9.78 -2.91 -4.16
N ARG A 121 10.45 -1.77 -4.37
CA ARG A 121 11.67 -1.36 -3.65
C ARG A 121 11.50 0.02 -3.02
N TYR A 122 11.23 0.03 -1.72
CA TYR A 122 11.01 1.25 -0.96
C TYR A 122 11.41 1.10 0.51
N ALA A 123 11.83 2.21 1.12
CA ALA A 123 12.21 2.25 2.53
C ALA A 123 11.73 3.53 3.20
N GLY A 124 11.37 3.44 4.48
CA GLY A 124 10.92 4.60 5.25
C GLY A 124 10.54 4.26 6.68
N TYR A 125 10.11 5.28 7.41
CA TYR A 125 9.69 5.18 8.80
C TYR A 125 8.17 5.08 8.87
N ALA A 126 7.67 3.88 9.17
CA ALA A 126 6.24 3.59 9.21
C ALA A 126 5.63 3.88 10.59
N TYR A 127 4.45 4.49 10.54
CA TYR A 127 3.54 4.67 11.67
C TYR A 127 2.23 3.95 11.35
N GLU A 128 1.81 3.05 12.24
CA GLU A 128 0.55 2.31 12.10
C GLU A 128 -0.60 3.07 12.77
N THR A 129 -0.32 3.83 13.83
CA THR A 129 -1.30 4.64 14.55
C THR A 129 -0.78 6.06 14.78
N PRO A 130 -1.68 7.06 14.93
CA PRO A 130 -1.26 8.44 15.20
C PRO A 130 -0.61 8.61 16.60
N GLU A 131 -0.95 7.76 17.57
CA GLU A 131 -0.39 7.81 18.93
C GLU A 131 1.01 7.15 19.03
N GLN A 132 1.50 6.54 17.95
CA GLN A 132 2.78 5.86 17.95
C GLN A 132 3.95 6.86 18.04
N GLU A 133 4.63 6.91 19.19
CA GLU A 133 5.75 7.84 19.42
C GLU A 133 6.97 7.54 18.53
N LYS A 134 7.32 6.27 18.36
CA LYS A 134 8.54 5.84 17.64
C LYS A 134 8.19 5.13 16.35
N PRO A 135 8.66 5.60 15.18
CA PRO A 135 8.42 4.91 13.93
C PRO A 135 9.17 3.59 13.84
N LYS A 136 8.64 2.68 13.04
CA LYS A 136 9.32 1.44 12.67
C LYS A 136 9.96 1.60 11.30
N PHE A 137 11.28 1.41 11.22
CA PHE A 137 11.96 1.40 9.92
C PHE A 137 11.57 0.14 9.14
N GLU A 138 11.01 0.32 7.94
CA GLU A 138 10.71 -0.75 7.01
C GLU A 138 11.47 -0.54 5.70
N ALA A 139 12.05 -1.61 5.17
CA ALA A 139 12.68 -1.65 3.86
C ALA A 139 12.17 -2.89 3.11
N LYS A 140 11.45 -2.68 2.01
CA LYS A 140 10.89 -3.73 1.16
C LYS A 140 11.66 -3.81 -0.15
N GLY A 141 11.91 -5.05 -0.60
CA GLY A 141 12.58 -5.36 -1.87
C GLY A 141 14.09 -5.10 -1.91
N PHE A 142 14.68 -4.69 -0.80
CA PHE A 142 16.12 -4.64 -0.64
C PHE A 142 16.63 -5.98 -0.09
N GLU A 143 17.76 -6.47 -0.60
CA GLU A 143 18.43 -7.70 -0.16
C GLU A 143 19.15 -7.50 1.19
N ILE A 144 18.39 -7.11 2.21
CA ILE A 144 18.94 -6.73 3.51
C ILE A 144 18.68 -7.82 4.53
N SER A 145 19.31 -8.97 4.31
CA SER A 145 19.27 -10.10 5.22
C SER A 145 20.13 -9.84 6.48
N PHE A 146 21.17 -9.02 6.37
CA PHE A 146 22.14 -8.76 7.44
C PHE A 146 21.89 -7.42 8.15
N GLY A 147 21.98 -7.42 9.47
CA GLY A 147 21.66 -6.26 10.31
C GLY A 147 22.53 -5.02 10.05
N ILE A 148 23.78 -5.18 9.61
CA ILE A 148 24.66 -4.06 9.26
C ILE A 148 24.14 -3.31 8.03
N LEU A 149 23.72 -4.04 6.99
CA LEU A 149 23.16 -3.44 5.78
C LEU A 149 21.83 -2.72 6.10
N LYS A 150 21.03 -3.20 7.07
CA LYS A 150 19.81 -2.48 7.51
C LYS A 150 20.15 -1.13 8.11
N LYS A 151 21.17 -1.07 8.97
CA LYS A 151 21.65 0.18 9.57
C LYS A 151 22.19 1.14 8.51
N LEU A 152 22.97 0.63 7.56
CA LEU A 152 23.52 1.43 6.46
C LEU A 152 22.43 2.06 5.59
N VAL A 153 21.43 1.26 5.19
CA VAL A 153 20.30 1.78 4.41
C VAL A 153 19.46 2.75 5.23
N ALA A 154 19.23 2.49 6.52
CA ALA A 154 18.53 3.44 7.40
C ALA A 154 19.27 4.79 7.48
N SER A 155 20.58 4.77 7.74
CA SER A 155 21.39 5.99 7.78
C SER A 155 21.42 6.71 6.43
N PHE A 156 21.45 5.98 5.31
CA PHE A 156 21.37 6.58 3.98
C PHE A 156 20.01 7.25 3.74
N VAL A 157 18.92 6.58 4.11
CA VAL A 157 17.56 7.14 4.01
C VAL A 157 17.44 8.40 4.88
N GLU A 158 17.97 8.40 6.10
CA GLU A 158 17.98 9.60 6.95
C GLU A 158 18.73 10.76 6.29
N LEU A 159 19.94 10.52 5.79
CA LEU A 159 20.76 11.53 5.11
C LEU A 159 20.09 12.10 3.85
N VAL A 160 19.47 11.23 3.04
CA VAL A 160 18.80 11.65 1.79
C VAL A 160 17.53 12.44 2.09
N VAL A 161 16.77 12.04 3.11
CA VAL A 161 15.45 12.62 3.36
C VAL A 161 15.52 13.88 4.24
N GLU A 162 16.57 14.09 5.03
CA GLU A 162 16.82 15.39 5.67
C GLU A 162 16.90 16.55 4.66
N GLN A 163 17.19 16.27 3.39
CA GLN A 163 17.23 17.26 2.32
C GLN A 163 15.88 17.51 1.64
N LYS A 164 14.88 16.64 1.80
CA LYS A 164 13.57 16.74 1.13
C LYS A 164 12.44 16.25 2.05
N LYS A 165 11.68 17.17 2.65
CA LYS A 165 10.48 16.86 3.45
C LYS A 165 9.41 16.18 2.58
N ILE A 166 9.43 14.85 2.49
CA ILE A 166 8.43 14.07 1.77
C ILE A 166 7.65 13.24 2.80
N VAL A 167 6.37 13.55 2.94
CA VAL A 167 5.40 12.80 3.75
C VAL A 167 4.62 11.92 2.76
N ALA A 168 4.95 10.63 2.72
CA ALA A 168 4.26 9.67 1.85
C ALA A 168 3.33 8.80 2.71
N GLY A 169 2.03 9.09 2.69
CA GLY A 169 1.02 8.21 3.26
C GLY A 169 0.89 6.94 2.41
N VAL A 170 0.85 5.76 3.03
CA VAL A 170 0.51 4.52 2.33
C VAL A 170 -0.93 4.19 2.61
N VAL A 171 -1.75 4.22 1.57
CA VAL A 171 -3.12 3.75 1.63
C VAL A 171 -3.13 2.36 0.99
N ALA A 172 -3.09 1.31 1.82
CA ALA A 172 -3.11 -0.07 1.34
C ALA A 172 -4.56 -0.51 1.08
N VAL A 173 -4.86 -1.08 -0.08
CA VAL A 173 -6.17 -1.68 -0.38
C VAL A 173 -6.10 -3.14 0.03
N GLU A 174 -6.57 -3.48 1.24
CA GLU A 174 -6.97 -4.87 1.56
C GLU A 174 -8.50 -4.95 1.73
#